data_AF-A0A560FJW2-F1
#
_entry.id   AF-A0A560FJW2-F1
#
_cell.length_a   1.000
_cell.length_b   1.000
_cell.length_c   1.000
_cell.angle_alpha   90.00
_cell.angle_beta   90.00
_cell.angle_gamma   90.00
#
_symmetry.space_group_name_H-M   'P 1'
#
loop_
_entity.id
_entity.type
_entity.pdbx_description
1 polymer ?
#
loop_
_entity_poly.entity_id
_entity_poly.type
_entity_poly.pdbx_seq_one_letter_code
_entity_poly.pdbx_strand_id
1 'polypeptide(L)'
;MIRPAADPILQDRLDAARSQARQPLSREEVAQIVSTVVASMGGDVTQHDIKLYGELEGLARFIHNAKKEIAALQPSDIHAEHIPRATDELDAVVGATEDATNRIMDACDQLMGMAGDVTPEVSSKMMDITTGIYEACNFQDITGQRITKVVKALKHIEAKVEAMLVAFGEDVQRRHPDGPPAADTPAGGTSDDDFLLHGPQLPGRAIDQDEIDRLLASFD
;
A
#
# COMPACT_ATOMS: atom_id res chain seq x y z
N MET A 1 -17.81 -7.29 20.41
CA MET A 1 -18.28 -6.18 21.28
C MET A 1 -19.08 -6.82 22.42
N ILE A 2 -18.40 -7.22 23.50
CA ILE A 2 -19.08 -7.81 24.66
C ILE A 2 -19.59 -6.60 25.47
N ARG A 3 -20.90 -6.33 25.45
CA ARG A 3 -21.49 -5.44 26.46
C ARG A 3 -21.06 -6.02 27.81
N PRO A 4 -20.35 -5.28 28.69
CA PRO A 4 -20.17 -5.77 30.05
C PRO A 4 -21.58 -6.01 30.59
N ALA A 5 -21.87 -7.25 30.99
CA ALA A 5 -23.12 -7.56 31.64
C ALA A 5 -23.26 -6.57 32.79
N ALA A 6 -24.32 -5.78 32.80
CA ALA A 6 -24.52 -4.83 33.88
C ALA A 6 -24.56 -5.64 35.18
N ASP A 7 -23.89 -5.12 36.20
CA ASP A 7 -23.75 -5.79 37.49
C ASP A 7 -25.13 -6.29 37.96
N PRO A 8 -25.31 -7.61 38.20
CA PRO A 8 -26.60 -8.17 38.58
C PRO A 8 -27.22 -7.47 39.78
N ILE A 9 -26.38 -7.00 40.71
CA ILE A 9 -26.82 -6.28 41.93
C ILE A 9 -27.34 -4.89 41.58
N LEU A 10 -26.69 -4.20 40.63
CA LEU A 10 -27.13 -2.89 40.16
C LEU A 10 -28.42 -2.99 39.36
N GLN A 11 -28.54 -4.02 38.51
CA GLN A 11 -29.76 -4.29 37.74
C GLN A 11 -30.95 -4.57 38.67
N ASP A 12 -30.80 -5.48 39.62
CA ASP A 12 -31.85 -5.82 40.58
C ASP A 12 -32.31 -4.60 41.39
N ARG A 13 -31.38 -3.70 41.77
CA ARG A 13 -31.71 -2.47 42.50
C ARG A 13 -32.38 -1.41 41.63
N LEU A 14 -31.96 -1.25 40.38
CA LEU A 14 -32.61 -0.34 39.44
C LEU A 14 -34.02 -0.83 39.09
N ASP A 15 -34.21 -2.13 38.92
CA ASP A 15 -35.50 -2.73 38.63
C ASP A 15 -36.44 -2.67 39.85
N ALA A 16 -35.93 -2.90 41.06
CA ALA A 16 -36.67 -2.69 42.29
C ALA A 16 -37.10 -1.22 42.45
N ALA A 17 -36.19 -0.27 42.24
CA ALA A 17 -36.50 1.16 42.30
C ALA A 17 -37.53 1.57 41.22
N ARG A 18 -37.41 1.03 40.01
CA ARG A 18 -38.34 1.28 38.90
C ARG A 18 -39.72 0.68 39.15
N SER A 19 -39.81 -0.46 39.82
CA SER A 19 -41.09 -1.10 40.17
C SER A 19 -41.86 -0.35 41.26
N GLN A 20 -41.15 0.37 42.14
CA GLN A 20 -41.73 1.17 43.21
C GLN A 20 -42.01 2.62 42.79
N ALA A 21 -41.30 3.13 41.78
CA ALA A 21 -41.48 4.47 41.27
C ALA A 21 -42.75 4.57 40.40
N ARG A 22 -43.61 5.56 40.71
CA ARG A 22 -44.80 5.89 39.90
C ARG A 22 -44.47 6.65 38.60
N GLN A 23 -43.22 7.09 38.44
CA GLN A 23 -42.70 7.85 37.30
C GLN A 23 -41.30 7.34 36.92
N PRO A 24 -40.81 7.62 35.70
CA PRO A 24 -39.45 7.29 35.31
C PRO A 24 -38.45 7.93 36.29
N LEU A 25 -37.48 7.14 36.75
CA LEU A 25 -36.43 7.61 37.67
C LEU A 25 -35.71 8.83 37.08
N SER A 26 -35.55 9.87 37.89
CA SER A 26 -34.76 11.03 37.56
C SER A 26 -33.26 10.69 37.50
N ARG A 27 -32.48 11.54 36.82
CA ARG A 27 -31.02 11.37 36.73
C ARG A 27 -30.34 11.37 38.10
N GLU A 28 -30.87 12.13 39.04
CA GLU A 28 -30.37 12.23 40.42
C GLU A 28 -30.64 10.95 41.21
N GLU A 29 -31.82 10.34 41.06
CA GLU A 29 -32.16 9.06 41.69
C GLU A 29 -31.30 7.91 41.15
N VAL A 30 -31.07 7.88 39.83
CA VAL A 30 -30.19 6.87 39.21
C VAL A 30 -28.75 7.02 39.71
N ALA A 31 -28.23 8.24 39.82
CA ALA A 31 -26.88 8.49 40.34
C ALA A 31 -26.74 8.03 41.80
N GLN A 32 -27.78 8.25 42.62
CA GLN A 32 -27.78 7.83 44.02
C GLN A 32 -27.79 6.31 44.19
N ILE A 33 -28.56 5.59 43.35
CA ILE A 33 -28.60 4.12 43.36
C ILE A 33 -27.23 3.55 42.95
N VAL A 34 -26.62 4.08 41.89
CA VAL A 34 -25.29 3.67 41.42
C VAL A 34 -24.23 3.91 42.51
N SER A 35 -24.23 5.10 43.13
CA SER A 35 -23.30 5.45 44.22
C SER A 35 -23.41 4.48 45.41
N THR A 36 -24.64 4.12 45.78
CA THR A 36 -24.89 3.18 46.89
C THR A 36 -24.41 1.77 46.57
N VAL A 37 -24.58 1.32 45.32
CA VAL A 37 -24.08 0.00 44.87
C VAL A 37 -22.56 -0.03 44.88
N VAL A 38 -21.92 0.99 44.32
CA VAL A 38 -20.45 1.13 44.31
C VAL A 38 -19.89 1.16 45.74
N ALA A 39 -20.54 1.87 46.66
CA ALA A 39 -20.16 1.89 48.07
C ALA A 39 -20.36 0.53 48.79
N SER A 40 -21.35 -0.27 48.37
CA SER A 40 -21.68 -1.56 48.98
C SER A 40 -20.80 -2.73 48.52
N MET A 41 -20.07 -2.60 47.41
CA MET A 41 -19.24 -3.66 46.84
C MET A 41 -17.87 -3.83 47.52
N GLY A 42 -17.63 -3.18 48.66
CA GLY A 42 -16.49 -3.51 49.53
C GLY A 42 -15.11 -3.20 48.94
N GLY A 43 -15.03 -2.27 47.99
CA GLY A 43 -13.78 -1.73 47.48
C GLY A 43 -13.88 -0.21 47.47
N ASP A 44 -12.89 0.43 48.10
CA ASP A 44 -12.72 1.88 48.16
C ASP A 44 -12.38 2.40 46.75
N VAL A 45 -13.36 2.36 45.82
CA VAL A 45 -13.22 2.96 44.48
C VAL A 45 -13.32 4.45 44.70
N THR A 46 -12.16 5.06 44.90
CA THR A 46 -12.06 6.49 45.13
C THR A 46 -12.50 7.24 43.87
N GLN A 47 -12.89 8.51 44.00
CA GLN A 47 -13.13 9.36 42.82
C GLN A 47 -11.90 9.41 41.89
N HIS A 48 -10.70 9.23 42.45
CA HIS A 48 -9.46 9.12 41.70
C HIS A 48 -9.43 7.87 40.82
N ASP A 49 -9.89 6.72 41.31
CA ASP A 49 -9.98 5.49 40.53
C ASP A 49 -10.99 5.63 39.39
N ILE A 50 -12.18 6.21 39.64
CA ILE A 50 -13.19 6.47 38.60
C ILE A 50 -12.61 7.36 37.49
N LYS A 51 -11.85 8.39 37.87
CA LYS A 51 -11.19 9.28 36.91
C LYS A 51 -10.13 8.53 36.10
N LEU A 52 -9.29 7.72 36.75
CA LEU A 52 -8.25 6.92 36.09
C LEU A 52 -8.85 5.89 35.12
N TYR A 53 -9.94 5.22 35.51
CA TYR A 53 -10.68 4.33 34.63
C TYR A 53 -11.25 5.06 33.41
N GLY A 54 -11.79 6.27 33.59
CA GLY A 54 -12.26 7.10 32.47
C GLY A 54 -11.13 7.53 31.52
N GLU A 55 -9.95 7.86 32.05
CA GLU A 55 -8.77 8.17 31.25
C GLU A 55 -8.25 6.95 30.47
N LEU A 56 -8.22 5.77 31.12
CA LEU A 56 -7.89 4.49 30.48
C LEU A 56 -8.89 4.11 29.40
N GLU A 57 -10.19 4.31 29.63
CA GLU A 57 -11.23 4.07 28.62
C GLU A 57 -11.06 5.01 27.43
N GLY A 58 -10.76 6.29 27.69
CA GLY A 58 -10.45 7.27 26.66
C GLY A 58 -9.25 6.85 25.81
N LEU A 59 -8.16 6.42 26.45
CA LEU A 59 -6.97 5.92 25.76
C LEU A 59 -7.27 4.65 24.95
N ALA A 60 -8.01 3.70 25.51
CA ALA A 60 -8.40 2.47 24.83
C ALA A 60 -9.23 2.77 23.56
N ARG A 61 -10.15 3.73 23.65
CA ARG A 61 -10.97 4.20 22.52
C ARG A 61 -10.11 4.88 21.45
N PHE A 62 -9.15 5.70 21.87
CA PHE A 62 -8.20 6.32 20.96
C PHE A 62 -7.37 5.28 20.19
N ILE A 63 -6.79 4.29 20.89
CA ILE A 63 -6.04 3.18 20.29
C ILE A 63 -6.92 2.40 19.31
N HIS A 64 -8.18 2.14 19.68
CA HIS A 64 -9.12 1.42 18.82
C HIS A 64 -9.42 2.18 17.52
N ASN A 65 -9.65 3.50 17.60
CA ASN A 65 -9.88 4.33 16.42
C ASN A 65 -8.63 4.40 15.54
N ALA A 66 -7.45 4.59 16.12
CA ALA A 66 -6.18 4.57 15.40
C ALA A 66 -5.96 3.24 14.66
N LYS A 67 -6.22 2.11 15.31
CA LYS A 67 -6.18 0.78 14.67
C LYS A 67 -7.12 0.68 13.47
N LYS A 68 -8.33 1.24 13.57
CA LYS A 68 -9.32 1.24 12.50
C LYS A 68 -8.87 2.10 11.31
N GLU A 69 -8.30 3.28 11.57
CA GLU A 69 -7.77 4.17 10.54
C GLU A 69 -6.57 3.54 9.82
N ILE A 70 -5.66 2.90 10.57
CA ILE A 70 -4.52 2.17 9.98
C ILE A 70 -4.99 0.99 9.12
N ALA A 71 -5.99 0.23 9.58
CA ALA A 71 -6.55 -0.86 8.78
C ALA A 71 -7.19 -0.37 7.47
N ALA A 72 -7.76 0.84 7.45
CA ALA A 72 -8.32 1.43 6.24
C ALA A 72 -7.25 1.81 5.18
N LEU A 73 -5.97 1.89 5.55
CA LEU A 73 -4.86 2.10 4.60
C LEU A 73 -4.49 0.82 3.85
N GLN A 74 -5.12 -0.32 4.17
CA GLN A 74 -4.80 -1.64 3.61
C GLN A 74 -3.29 -1.96 3.59
N PRO A 75 -2.61 -1.92 4.76
CA PRO A 75 -1.16 -2.11 4.80
C PRO A 75 -0.72 -3.49 4.28
N SER A 76 -1.58 -4.52 4.36
CA SER A 76 -1.32 -5.84 3.78
C SER A 76 -1.24 -5.81 2.26
N ASP A 77 -2.11 -5.06 1.59
CA ASP A 77 -2.14 -4.97 0.12
C ASP A 77 -0.94 -4.16 -0.39
N ILE A 78 -0.58 -3.10 0.34
CA ILE A 78 0.64 -2.33 0.08
C ILE A 78 1.90 -3.21 0.15
N HIS A 79 1.99 -4.06 1.18
CA HIS A 79 3.13 -4.96 1.38
C HIS A 79 3.13 -6.14 0.40
N ALA A 80 1.98 -6.76 0.15
CA ALA A 80 1.90 -7.99 -0.63
C ALA A 80 1.87 -7.77 -2.15
N GLU A 81 1.36 -6.62 -2.61
CA GLU A 81 1.12 -6.40 -4.03
C GLU A 81 1.75 -5.09 -4.54
N HIS A 82 1.40 -3.94 -3.95
CA HIS A 82 1.72 -2.65 -4.58
C HIS A 82 3.22 -2.33 -4.58
N ILE A 83 3.92 -2.47 -3.45
CA ILE A 83 5.36 -2.17 -3.38
C ILE A 83 6.20 -3.19 -4.19
N PRO A 84 5.97 -4.52 -4.08
CA PRO A 84 6.67 -5.49 -4.90
C PRO A 84 6.48 -5.22 -6.39
N ARG A 85 5.23 -5.04 -6.84
CA ARG A 85 4.92 -4.77 -8.26
C ARG A 85 5.58 -3.50 -8.77
N ALA A 86 5.51 -2.40 -8.02
CA ALA A 86 6.15 -1.15 -8.41
C ALA A 86 7.68 -1.27 -8.48
N THR A 87 8.27 -2.08 -7.58
CA THR A 87 9.70 -2.36 -7.62
C THR A 87 10.09 -3.16 -8.86
N ASP A 88 9.34 -4.22 -9.17
CA ASP A 88 9.57 -5.05 -10.36
C ASP A 88 9.41 -4.23 -11.66
N GLU A 89 8.36 -3.42 -11.76
CA GLU A 89 8.13 -2.54 -12.91
C GLU A 89 9.29 -1.52 -13.09
N LEU A 90 9.80 -0.94 -11.99
CA LEU A 90 10.94 -0.02 -12.04
C LEU A 90 12.24 -0.72 -12.45
N ASP A 91 12.49 -1.94 -11.97
CA ASP A 91 13.65 -2.74 -12.38
C ASP A 91 13.57 -3.13 -13.87
N ALA A 92 12.36 -3.46 -14.37
CA ALA A 92 12.14 -3.70 -15.80
C ALA A 92 12.37 -2.47 -16.66
N VAL A 93 11.97 -1.28 -16.20
CA VAL A 93 12.27 -0.02 -16.88
C VAL A 93 13.77 0.21 -16.96
N VAL A 94 14.51 -0.02 -15.87
CA VAL A 94 15.99 0.10 -15.88
C VAL A 94 16.58 -0.83 -16.93
N GLY A 95 16.25 -2.12 -16.90
CA GLY A 95 16.77 -3.10 -17.87
C GLY A 95 16.44 -2.73 -19.32
N ALA A 96 15.19 -2.37 -19.62
CA ALA A 96 14.79 -1.98 -20.96
C ALA A 96 15.51 -0.70 -21.45
N THR A 97 15.79 0.26 -20.56
CA THR A 97 16.55 1.47 -20.91
C THR A 97 18.04 1.18 -21.12
N GLU A 98 18.62 0.24 -20.38
CA GLU A 98 19.99 -0.25 -20.61
C GLU A 98 20.10 -0.93 -21.98
N ASP A 99 19.18 -1.85 -22.29
CA ASP A 99 19.14 -2.57 -23.57
C ASP A 99 18.92 -1.64 -24.76
N ALA A 100 18.05 -0.63 -24.62
CA ALA A 100 17.87 0.39 -25.64
C ALA A 100 19.14 1.21 -25.84
N THR A 101 19.83 1.57 -24.76
CA THR A 101 21.08 2.35 -24.81
C THR A 101 22.18 1.55 -25.49
N ASN A 102 22.35 0.27 -25.16
CA ASN A 102 23.32 -0.62 -25.81
C ASN A 102 23.06 -0.71 -27.32
N ARG A 103 21.80 -0.89 -27.74
CA ARG A 103 21.44 -0.90 -29.17
C ARG A 103 21.76 0.42 -29.88
N ILE A 104 21.59 1.56 -29.22
CA ILE A 104 21.98 2.87 -29.77
C ILE A 104 23.50 2.95 -29.95
N MET A 105 24.28 2.48 -28.95
CA MET A 105 25.74 2.44 -29.03
C MET A 105 26.23 1.49 -30.14
N ASP A 106 25.64 0.31 -30.28
CA ASP A 106 25.96 -0.64 -31.35
C ASP A 106 25.68 -0.05 -32.75
N ALA A 107 24.59 0.71 -32.89
CA ALA A 107 24.28 1.41 -34.14
C ALA A 107 25.27 2.53 -34.44
N CYS A 108 25.75 3.24 -33.41
CA CYS A 108 26.80 4.24 -33.51
C CYS A 108 28.14 3.62 -33.95
N ASP A 109 28.50 2.45 -33.41
CA ASP A 109 29.69 1.71 -33.82
C ASP A 109 29.62 1.29 -35.29
N GLN A 110 28.46 0.81 -35.74
CA GLN A 110 28.23 0.47 -37.15
C GLN A 110 28.36 1.70 -38.07
N LEU A 111 27.82 2.86 -37.66
CA LEU A 111 27.99 4.11 -38.40
C LEU A 111 29.46 4.52 -38.53
N MET A 112 30.24 4.38 -37.45
CA MET A 112 31.68 4.66 -37.51
C MET A 112 32.44 3.64 -38.35
N GLY A 113 32.04 2.37 -38.37
CA GLY A 113 32.61 1.34 -39.23
C GLY A 113 32.51 1.67 -40.72
N MET A 114 31.42 2.33 -41.13
CA MET A 114 31.20 2.81 -42.51
C MET A 114 31.89 4.15 -42.81
N ALA A 115 32.51 4.81 -41.83
CA ALA A 115 33.12 6.13 -42.01
C ALA A 115 34.33 6.12 -42.95
N GLY A 116 34.94 4.95 -43.20
CA GLY A 116 36.00 4.76 -44.20
C GLY A 116 35.51 4.72 -45.65
N ASP A 117 34.20 4.53 -45.86
CA ASP A 117 33.59 4.37 -47.19
C ASP A 117 33.09 5.71 -47.77
N VAL A 118 33.16 6.79 -47.00
CA VAL A 118 32.69 8.13 -47.38
C VAL A 118 33.85 9.12 -47.52
N THR A 119 33.57 10.33 -48.02
CA THR A 119 34.62 11.36 -48.14
C THR A 119 35.13 11.79 -46.77
N PRO A 120 36.40 12.25 -46.65
CA PRO A 120 36.97 12.67 -45.37
C PRO A 120 36.14 13.71 -44.62
N GLU A 121 35.52 14.66 -45.35
CA GLU A 121 34.68 15.70 -44.75
C GLU A 121 33.39 15.13 -44.16
N VAL A 122 32.79 14.12 -44.80
CA VAL A 122 31.58 13.46 -44.30
C VAL A 122 31.93 12.55 -43.13
N SER A 123 33.03 11.81 -43.24
CA SER A 123 33.58 10.95 -42.17
C SER A 123 33.82 11.74 -40.88
N SER A 124 34.48 12.91 -40.97
CA SER A 124 34.71 13.79 -39.82
C SER A 124 33.39 14.23 -39.16
N LYS A 125 32.40 14.65 -39.95
CA LYS A 125 31.09 15.07 -39.41
C LYS A 125 30.33 13.91 -38.76
N MET A 126 30.40 12.71 -39.34
CA MET A 126 29.81 11.52 -38.75
C MET A 126 30.46 11.21 -37.40
N MET A 127 31.78 11.29 -37.31
CA MET A 127 32.51 11.05 -36.06
C MET A 127 32.12 12.06 -34.96
N ASP A 128 32.00 13.35 -35.30
CA ASP A 128 31.57 14.39 -34.37
C ASP A 128 30.15 14.13 -33.84
N ILE A 129 29.20 13.81 -34.72
CA ILE A 129 27.81 13.49 -34.34
C ILE A 129 27.76 12.25 -33.46
N THR A 130 28.47 11.19 -33.85
CA THR A 130 28.46 9.92 -33.11
C THR A 130 29.06 10.09 -31.72
N THR A 131 30.14 10.87 -31.60
CA THR A 131 30.73 11.26 -30.31
C THR A 131 29.69 11.97 -29.42
N GLY A 132 28.94 12.91 -29.98
CA GLY A 132 27.86 13.59 -29.26
C GLY A 132 26.75 12.64 -28.79
N ILE A 133 26.44 11.58 -29.54
CA ILE A 133 25.47 10.56 -29.12
C ILE A 133 26.01 9.76 -27.94
N TYR A 134 27.26 9.29 -27.97
CA TYR A 134 27.86 8.58 -26.82
C TYR A 134 27.82 9.43 -25.54
N GLU A 135 28.17 10.71 -25.64
CA GLU A 135 28.12 11.63 -24.49
C GLU A 135 26.70 11.80 -23.95
N ALA A 136 25.69 11.90 -24.83
CA ALA A 136 24.29 11.99 -24.43
C ALA A 136 23.78 10.70 -23.77
N CYS A 137 24.13 9.54 -24.32
CA CYS A 137 23.77 8.23 -23.78
C CYS A 137 24.40 7.95 -22.41
N ASN A 138 25.56 8.55 -22.11
CA ASN A 138 26.20 8.41 -20.80
C ASN A 138 25.37 9.01 -19.64
N PHE A 139 24.37 9.85 -19.92
CA PHE A 139 23.43 10.35 -18.90
C PHE A 139 22.48 9.26 -18.35
N GLN A 140 22.37 8.11 -19.02
CA GLN A 140 21.55 6.98 -18.58
C GLN A 140 22.02 6.41 -17.23
N ASP A 141 23.32 6.43 -16.94
CA ASP A 141 23.88 5.98 -15.64
C ASP A 141 23.25 6.78 -14.47
N ILE A 142 23.07 8.10 -14.63
CA ILE A 142 22.41 8.93 -13.61
C ILE A 142 20.94 8.56 -13.43
N THR A 143 20.25 8.18 -14.51
CA THR A 143 18.84 7.78 -14.46
C THR A 143 18.68 6.42 -13.79
N GLY A 144 19.51 5.43 -14.15
CA GLY A 144 19.53 4.12 -13.50
C GLY A 144 19.84 4.21 -12.00
N GLN A 145 20.84 5.03 -11.62
CA GLN A 145 21.15 5.30 -10.21
C GLN A 145 20.00 5.97 -9.46
N ARG A 146 19.27 6.90 -10.09
CA ARG A 146 18.10 7.56 -9.48
C ARG A 146 16.96 6.58 -9.28
N ILE A 147 16.65 5.74 -10.26
CA ILE A 147 15.62 4.70 -10.13
C ILE A 147 16.01 3.71 -9.02
N THR A 148 17.27 3.27 -8.99
CA THR A 148 17.78 2.41 -7.91
C THR A 148 17.58 3.04 -6.52
N LYS A 149 17.74 4.36 -6.37
CA LYS A 149 17.45 5.07 -5.12
C LYS A 149 15.95 5.05 -4.78
N VAL A 150 15.07 5.20 -5.77
CA VAL A 150 13.62 5.08 -5.59
C VAL A 150 13.24 3.68 -5.14
N VAL A 151 13.77 2.65 -5.79
CA VAL A 151 13.57 1.23 -5.40
C VAL A 151 14.02 1.00 -3.95
N LYS A 152 15.18 1.51 -3.55
CA LYS A 152 15.64 1.43 -2.15
C LYS A 152 14.71 2.12 -1.17
N ALA A 153 14.13 3.27 -1.54
CA ALA A 153 13.15 3.97 -0.72
C ALA A 153 11.85 3.17 -0.58
N LEU A 154 11.37 2.56 -1.67
CA LEU A 154 10.19 1.68 -1.65
C LEU A 154 10.41 0.46 -0.73
N LYS A 155 11.58 -0.20 -0.81
CA LYS A 155 11.96 -1.29 0.12
C LYS A 155 12.04 -0.84 1.57
N HIS A 156 12.42 0.42 1.83
CA HIS A 156 12.37 0.97 3.18
C HIS A 156 10.94 1.18 3.67
N ILE A 157 10.04 1.65 2.80
CA ILE A 157 8.62 1.79 3.11
C ILE A 157 8.00 0.42 3.38
N GLU A 158 8.31 -0.59 2.57
CA GLU A 158 7.88 -1.99 2.75
C GLU A 158 8.20 -2.49 4.16
N ALA A 159 9.45 -2.36 4.61
CA ALA A 159 9.86 -2.79 5.95
C ALA A 159 9.13 -2.05 7.08
N LYS A 160 8.75 -0.78 6.87
CA LYS A 160 7.96 0.00 7.83
C LYS A 160 6.50 -0.46 7.87
N VAL A 161 5.92 -0.78 6.71
CA VAL A 161 4.58 -1.33 6.58
C VAL A 161 4.51 -2.72 7.22
N GLU A 162 5.53 -3.56 7.01
CA GLU A 162 5.65 -4.87 7.67
C GLU A 162 5.72 -4.72 9.20
N ALA A 163 6.59 -3.83 9.70
CA ALA A 163 6.69 -3.56 11.13
C ALA A 163 5.38 -3.04 11.73
N MET A 164 4.62 -2.24 10.97
CA MET A 164 3.28 -1.79 11.33
C MET A 164 2.32 -2.98 11.44
N LEU A 165 2.27 -3.86 10.45
CA LEU A 165 1.44 -5.07 10.48
C LEU A 165 1.74 -5.94 11.71
N VAL A 166 3.02 -6.17 12.01
CA VAL A 166 3.44 -6.93 13.20
C VAL A 166 3.00 -6.23 14.50
N ALA A 167 3.16 -4.92 14.60
CA ALA A 167 2.82 -4.15 15.80
C ALA A 167 1.31 -4.11 16.10
N PHE A 168 0.46 -4.09 15.07
CA PHE A 168 -0.99 -3.97 15.24
C PHE A 168 -1.73 -5.32 15.21
N GLY A 169 -1.09 -6.41 14.77
CA GLY A 169 -1.55 -7.79 14.87
C GLY A 169 -2.79 -8.14 14.04
N GLU A 170 -3.40 -9.31 14.32
CA GLU A 170 -4.54 -9.90 13.58
C GLU A 170 -5.78 -8.98 13.44
N ASP A 171 -5.90 -7.91 14.23
CA ASP A 171 -7.00 -6.94 14.17
C ASP A 171 -7.03 -6.12 12.85
N VAL A 172 -5.86 -5.94 12.22
CA VAL A 172 -5.72 -5.31 10.90
C VAL A 172 -5.98 -6.35 9.80
N GLN A 173 -5.45 -7.57 9.98
CA GLN A 173 -5.61 -8.69 9.03
C GLN A 173 -7.07 -9.17 8.91
N ARG A 174 -7.81 -9.28 10.02
CA ARG A 174 -9.20 -9.80 10.06
C ARG A 174 -10.28 -8.84 9.55
N ARG A 175 -9.91 -7.59 9.26
CA ARG A 175 -10.84 -6.58 8.71
C ARG A 175 -10.72 -6.43 7.20
N HIS A 176 -9.90 -7.24 6.55
CA HIS A 176 -10.13 -7.57 5.16
C HIS A 176 -11.37 -8.48 5.10
N PRO A 177 -12.47 -8.08 4.44
CA PRO A 177 -13.40 -9.09 3.97
C PRO A 177 -12.59 -10.00 3.04
N ASP A 178 -12.75 -11.32 3.18
CA ASP A 178 -12.30 -12.33 2.20
C ASP A 178 -13.07 -12.16 0.86
N GLY A 179 -13.06 -10.95 0.31
CA GLY A 179 -13.41 -10.69 -1.07
C GLY A 179 -12.14 -10.81 -1.89
N PRO A 180 -12.18 -11.46 -3.08
CA PRO A 180 -11.07 -11.35 -4.00
C PRO A 180 -10.72 -9.86 -4.18
N PRO A 181 -9.42 -9.51 -4.29
CA PRO A 181 -9.04 -8.14 -4.59
C PRO A 181 -9.93 -7.68 -5.74
N ALA A 182 -10.57 -6.52 -5.57
CA ALA A 182 -11.19 -5.88 -6.72
C ALA A 182 -10.04 -5.68 -7.69
N ALA A 183 -9.92 -6.59 -8.64
CA ALA A 183 -9.09 -6.38 -9.80
C ALA A 183 -9.62 -5.06 -10.34
N ASP A 184 -8.80 -4.02 -10.21
CA ASP A 184 -8.85 -2.86 -11.08
C ASP A 184 -8.65 -3.42 -12.49
N THR A 185 -9.71 -4.00 -13.01
CA THR A 185 -9.90 -4.29 -14.41
C THR A 185 -10.10 -2.89 -14.96
N PRO A 186 -9.15 -2.34 -15.73
CA PRO A 186 -9.38 -1.07 -16.38
C PRO A 186 -10.64 -1.28 -17.20
N ALA A 187 -11.70 -0.53 -16.86
CA ALA A 187 -12.91 -0.56 -17.65
C ALA A 187 -12.50 -0.20 -19.08
N GLY A 188 -12.65 -1.18 -19.99
CA GLY A 188 -12.22 -1.07 -21.37
C GLY A 188 -12.72 0.21 -22.02
N GLY A 189 -11.80 1.17 -22.15
CA GLY A 189 -11.91 2.28 -23.07
C GLY A 189 -11.10 1.89 -24.29
N THR A 190 -11.77 1.39 -25.32
CA THR A 190 -11.18 1.24 -26.65
C THR A 190 -10.79 2.62 -27.17
N SER A 191 -9.57 3.04 -26.90
CA SER A 191 -8.89 4.13 -27.60
C SER A 191 -7.50 3.64 -27.93
N ASP A 192 -7.05 3.91 -29.16
CA ASP A 192 -5.74 3.51 -29.69
C ASP A 192 -4.54 3.87 -28.78
N ASP A 193 -4.73 4.77 -27.81
CA ASP A 193 -3.75 5.12 -26.77
C ASP A 193 -3.51 4.00 -25.74
N ASP A 194 -4.46 3.08 -25.52
CA ASP A 194 -4.30 1.96 -24.57
C ASP A 194 -3.23 0.97 -25.04
N PHE A 195 -3.05 0.86 -26.37
CA PHE A 195 -2.01 0.04 -26.99
C PHE A 195 -0.58 0.61 -26.77
N LEU A 196 -0.47 1.91 -26.45
CA LEU A 196 0.80 2.61 -26.21
C LEU A 196 1.20 2.63 -24.72
N LEU A 197 0.34 2.16 -23.82
CA LEU A 197 0.55 2.20 -22.36
C LEU A 197 1.21 0.95 -21.78
N HIS A 198 1.56 -0.04 -22.61
CA HIS A 198 2.33 -1.17 -22.15
C HIS A 198 3.81 -0.77 -22.00
N GLY A 199 4.19 -0.50 -20.75
CA GLY A 199 5.60 -0.44 -20.37
C GLY A 199 6.32 -1.76 -20.69
N PRO A 200 7.67 -1.79 -20.61
CA PRO A 200 8.44 -2.99 -20.90
C PRO A 200 7.90 -4.20 -20.12
N GLN A 201 7.63 -5.29 -20.84
CA GLN A 201 7.01 -6.47 -20.23
C GLN A 201 7.98 -7.16 -19.28
N LEU A 202 7.49 -7.49 -18.08
CA LEU A 202 8.26 -8.23 -17.10
C LEU A 202 8.67 -9.62 -17.64
N PRO A 203 9.90 -10.10 -17.34
CA PRO A 203 10.31 -11.45 -17.67
C PRO A 203 9.30 -12.48 -17.13
N GLY A 204 8.74 -13.32 -18.01
CA GLY A 204 7.71 -14.32 -17.67
C GLY A 204 6.25 -13.87 -17.81
N ARG A 205 5.99 -12.59 -18.07
CA ARG A 205 4.69 -12.09 -18.60
C ARG A 205 4.75 -11.67 -20.05
N ALA A 206 5.94 -11.64 -20.64
CA ALA A 206 6.14 -11.52 -22.07
C ALA A 206 5.37 -12.63 -22.79
N ILE A 207 4.34 -12.27 -23.56
CA ILE A 207 3.73 -13.20 -24.51
C ILE A 207 4.86 -13.64 -25.45
N ASP A 208 5.19 -14.92 -25.42
CA ASP A 208 6.23 -15.45 -26.29
C ASP A 208 5.72 -15.56 -27.74
N GLN A 209 6.62 -15.46 -28.71
CA GLN A 209 6.26 -15.50 -30.13
C GLN A 209 5.53 -16.81 -30.49
N ASP A 210 5.81 -17.90 -29.78
CA ASP A 210 5.16 -19.20 -29.98
C ASP A 210 3.69 -19.20 -29.49
N GLU A 211 3.34 -18.34 -28.52
CA GLU A 211 1.99 -18.12 -28.02
C GLU A 211 1.21 -17.19 -28.95
N ILE A 212 1.86 -16.18 -29.53
CA ILE A 212 1.29 -15.35 -30.61
C ILE A 212 0.96 -16.22 -31.84
N ASP A 213 1.89 -17.07 -32.25
CA ASP A 213 1.71 -17.93 -33.42
C ASP A 213 0.60 -18.96 -33.19
N ARG A 214 0.46 -19.49 -31.97
CA ARG A 214 -0.67 -20.36 -31.58
C ARG A 214 -2.00 -19.62 -31.56
N LEU A 215 -2.02 -18.38 -31.08
CA LEU A 215 -3.23 -17.56 -31.06
C LEU A 215 -3.69 -17.24 -32.49
N LEU A 216 -2.77 -16.85 -33.37
CA LEU A 216 -3.06 -16.54 -34.78
C LEU A 216 -3.50 -17.78 -35.56
N ALA A 217 -2.89 -18.94 -35.30
CA ALA A 217 -3.30 -20.21 -35.89
C ALA A 217 -4.70 -20.68 -35.45
N SER A 218 -5.26 -20.12 -34.38
CA SER A 218 -6.63 -20.43 -33.93
C SER A 218 -7.72 -19.60 -34.62
N PHE A 219 -7.34 -18.61 -35.44
CA PHE A 219 -8.25 -17.76 -36.22
C PHE A 219 -8.39 -18.19 -37.70
N ASP A 220 -7.60 -19.17 -38.15
CA ASP A 220 -7.71 -19.84 -39.46
C ASP A 220 -8.45 -21.19 -39.34
#